data_AF-A0A1B1A5N3-F1
#
_entry.id   AF-A0A1B1A5N3-F1
#
_cell.length_a   1.000
_cell.length_b   1.000
_cell.length_c   1.000
_cell.angle_alpha   90.00
_cell.angle_beta   90.00
_cell.angle_gamma   90.00
#
_symmetry.space_group_name_H-M   'P 1'
#
loop_
_entity.id
_entity.type
_entity.pdbx_description
1 polymer ?
#
loop_
_entity_poly.entity_id
_entity_poly.type
_entity_poly.pdbx_seq_one_letter_code
_entity_poly.pdbx_strand_id
1 'polypeptide(L)'
;MLDQLAQTREQSIFLAMEYIYPINFAGHDEWMNSGYDPGLSQGDVITRDGEIIGNWRVVGYDPDDEYSSGRFEFTALGEDAVKFTEHFASLDTRMSRGFALSSLTRSIREWYEARNPTIS
;
A
#
# COMPACT_ATOMS: atom_id res chain seq x y z
N MET A 1 -29.57 22.78 -7.06
CA MET A 1 -29.84 21.94 -5.85
C MET A 1 -29.31 20.52 -6.02
N LEU A 2 -29.34 19.93 -7.24
CA LEU A 2 -28.68 18.65 -7.54
C LEU A 2 -27.14 18.74 -7.50
N ASP A 3 -26.55 19.90 -7.85
CA ASP A 3 -25.09 20.08 -7.85
C ASP A 3 -24.45 20.07 -6.45
N GLN A 4 -25.16 20.56 -5.43
CA GLN A 4 -24.65 20.51 -4.04
C GLN A 4 -24.63 19.07 -3.48
N LEU A 5 -25.57 18.22 -3.90
CA LEU A 5 -25.60 16.82 -3.46
C LEU A 5 -24.49 16.00 -4.12
N ALA A 6 -24.18 16.23 -5.41
CA ALA A 6 -23.05 15.60 -6.09
C ALA A 6 -21.71 16.05 -5.49
N GLN A 7 -21.55 17.36 -5.26
CA GLN A 7 -20.33 17.92 -4.68
C GLN A 7 -20.13 17.50 -3.22
N THR A 8 -21.20 17.36 -2.43
CA THR A 8 -21.12 16.81 -1.08
C THR A 8 -20.80 15.32 -1.12
N ARG A 9 -21.31 14.56 -2.11
CA ARG A 9 -21.00 13.13 -2.25
C ARG A 9 -19.56 12.90 -2.66
N GLU A 10 -19.04 13.64 -3.63
CA GLU A 10 -17.63 13.58 -4.02
C GLU A 10 -16.73 14.00 -2.86
N GLN A 11 -17.05 15.10 -2.16
CA GLN A 11 -16.32 15.50 -0.94
C GLN A 11 -16.46 14.47 0.20
N SER A 12 -17.59 13.80 0.33
CA SER A 12 -17.83 12.76 1.35
C SER A 12 -17.10 11.45 1.03
N ILE A 13 -16.89 11.14 -0.26
CA ILE A 13 -16.07 10.00 -0.71
C ILE A 13 -14.59 10.30 -0.46
N PHE A 14 -14.16 11.56 -0.64
CA PHE A 14 -12.83 12.03 -0.22
C PHE A 14 -12.66 12.12 1.32
N LEU A 15 -13.75 12.14 2.10
CA LEU A 15 -13.72 12.31 3.56
C LEU A 15 -13.90 11.01 4.38
N ALA A 16 -13.92 9.83 3.76
CA ALA A 16 -14.09 8.58 4.53
C ALA A 16 -13.27 7.38 4.01
N MET A 17 -12.06 7.60 3.50
CA MET A 17 -11.05 6.54 3.62
C MET A 17 -10.52 6.61 5.05
N GLU A 18 -11.11 5.79 5.93
CA GLU A 18 -10.62 5.66 7.30
C GLU A 18 -9.28 4.94 7.27
N TYR A 19 -8.19 5.70 7.34
CA TYR A 19 -6.83 5.18 7.44
C TYR A 19 -6.59 4.60 8.83
N ILE A 20 -7.17 3.43 9.10
CA ILE A 20 -7.16 2.81 10.43
C ILE A 20 -5.77 2.37 10.89
N TYR A 21 -4.83 2.14 9.97
CA TYR A 21 -3.47 1.71 10.29
C TYR A 21 -2.49 2.89 10.33
N PRO A 22 -1.36 2.79 11.06
CA PRO A 22 -0.31 3.80 11.02
C PRO A 22 0.24 4.04 9.60
N ILE A 23 0.30 2.97 8.80
CA ILE A 23 0.70 2.97 7.39
C ILE A 23 -0.32 2.12 6.63
N ASN A 24 -0.85 2.66 5.54
CA ASN A 24 -1.92 2.06 4.73
C ASN A 24 -1.43 1.94 3.29
N PHE A 25 -1.77 0.84 2.63
CA PHE A 25 -1.39 0.55 1.24
C PHE A 25 -2.64 0.68 0.36
N ALA A 26 -2.84 1.83 -0.27
CA ALA A 26 -4.00 2.10 -1.10
C ALA A 26 -4.05 1.12 -2.29
N GLY A 27 -5.21 0.51 -2.54
CA GLY A 27 -5.39 -0.47 -3.63
C GLY A 27 -4.90 -1.90 -3.32
N HIS A 28 -4.23 -2.14 -2.19
CA HIS A 28 -3.71 -3.49 -1.87
C HIS A 28 -4.83 -4.54 -1.79
N ASP A 29 -5.94 -4.20 -1.14
CA ASP A 29 -7.07 -5.14 -1.02
C ASP A 29 -7.75 -5.38 -2.37
N GLU A 30 -7.76 -4.39 -3.26
CA GLU A 30 -8.28 -4.55 -4.62
C GLU A 30 -7.39 -5.50 -5.43
N TRP A 31 -6.07 -5.31 -5.39
CA TRP A 31 -5.10 -6.24 -5.98
C TRP A 31 -5.29 -7.67 -5.47
N MET A 32 -5.42 -7.83 -4.14
CA MET A 32 -5.68 -9.12 -3.51
C MET A 32 -6.97 -9.78 -4.01
N ASN A 33 -8.05 -9.00 -4.17
CA ASN A 33 -9.36 -9.51 -4.57
C ASN A 33 -9.50 -9.72 -6.09
N SER A 34 -8.62 -9.11 -6.88
CA SER A 34 -8.58 -9.26 -8.34
C SER A 34 -8.00 -10.59 -8.83
N GLY A 35 -7.41 -11.39 -7.93
CA GLY A 35 -6.59 -12.54 -8.32
C GLY A 35 -5.18 -12.13 -8.75
N TYR A 36 -4.64 -11.07 -8.13
CA TYR A 36 -3.30 -10.56 -8.37
C TYR A 36 -3.09 -9.93 -9.76
N ASP A 37 -4.05 -9.13 -10.24
CA ASP A 37 -3.92 -8.40 -11.51
C ASP A 37 -2.67 -7.48 -11.50
N PRO A 38 -1.72 -7.64 -12.44
CA PRO A 38 -0.56 -6.76 -12.58
C PRO A 38 -0.89 -5.28 -12.76
N GLY A 39 -2.06 -4.94 -13.32
CA GLY A 39 -2.54 -3.56 -13.45
C GLY A 39 -2.86 -2.90 -12.11
N LEU A 40 -3.13 -3.70 -11.08
CA LEU A 40 -3.51 -3.25 -9.73
C LEU A 40 -2.37 -3.43 -8.71
N SER A 41 -1.22 -3.97 -9.12
CA SER A 41 -0.13 -4.33 -8.19
C SER A 41 0.74 -3.14 -7.77
N GLN A 42 0.13 -1.98 -7.55
CA GLN A 42 0.77 -0.74 -7.13
C GLN A 42 -0.25 0.25 -6.54
N GLY A 43 0.25 1.19 -5.74
CA GLY A 43 -0.56 2.29 -5.22
C GLY A 43 0.20 3.21 -4.26
N ASP A 44 -0.53 4.11 -3.62
CA ASP A 44 0.04 5.04 -2.64
C ASP A 44 0.21 4.37 -1.28
N VAL A 45 1.25 4.80 -0.56
CA VAL A 45 1.43 4.50 0.86
C VAL A 45 1.07 5.74 1.66
N ILE A 46 0.09 5.59 2.57
CA ILE A 46 -0.60 6.70 3.22
C ILE A 46 -0.57 6.53 4.74
N THR A 47 -0.22 7.59 5.47
CA THR A 47 -0.25 7.60 6.94
C THR A 47 -1.69 7.57 7.45
N ARG A 48 -1.85 7.34 8.76
CA ARG A 48 -3.16 7.48 9.43
C ARG A 48 -3.79 8.87 9.25
N ASP A 49 -2.96 9.89 9.13
CA ASP A 49 -3.42 11.28 8.99
C ASP A 49 -3.74 11.67 7.53
N GLY A 50 -3.63 10.71 6.60
CA GLY A 50 -3.91 10.92 5.17
C GLY A 50 -2.74 11.49 4.37
N GLU A 51 -1.52 11.51 4.92
CA GLU A 51 -0.32 11.96 4.20
C GLU A 51 0.19 10.85 3.27
N ILE A 52 0.38 11.16 2.00
CA ILE A 52 1.04 10.27 1.03
C ILE A 52 2.55 10.39 1.23
N ILE A 53 3.20 9.27 1.59
CA ILE A 53 4.65 9.23 1.91
C ILE A 53 5.48 8.46 0.88
N GLY A 54 4.82 7.89 -0.12
CA GLY A 54 5.47 7.17 -1.21
C GLY A 54 4.52 6.21 -1.92
N ASN A 55 5.10 5.29 -2.68
CA ASN A 55 4.36 4.30 -3.46
C ASN A 55 4.81 2.89 -3.11
N TRP A 56 3.86 1.96 -3.12
CA TRP A 56 4.13 0.54 -3.07
C TRP A 56 3.88 -0.09 -4.43
N ARG A 57 4.55 -1.21 -4.70
CA ARG A 57 4.23 -2.11 -5.80
C ARG A 57 4.62 -3.54 -5.48
N VAL A 58 4.08 -4.48 -6.24
CA VAL A 58 4.50 -5.89 -6.23
C VAL A 58 5.07 -6.23 -7.60
N VAL A 59 6.23 -6.89 -7.61
CA VAL A 59 6.97 -7.20 -8.83
C VAL A 59 7.60 -8.59 -8.76
N GLY A 60 7.93 -9.13 -9.94
CA GLY A 60 8.62 -10.41 -10.07
C GLY A 60 7.75 -11.62 -9.75
N TYR A 61 6.44 -11.48 -9.85
CA TYR A 61 5.49 -12.59 -9.79
C TYR A 61 4.84 -12.82 -11.15
N ASP A 62 4.43 -14.06 -11.38
CA ASP A 62 3.58 -14.49 -12.47
C ASP A 62 2.14 -14.63 -11.95
N PRO A 63 1.17 -13.83 -12.44
CA PRO A 63 -0.22 -13.91 -12.00
C PRO A 63 -0.91 -15.23 -12.36
N ASP A 64 -0.39 -15.95 -13.37
CA ASP A 64 -0.95 -17.23 -13.82
C ASP A 64 -0.35 -18.43 -13.06
N ASP A 65 0.61 -18.21 -12.15
CA ASP A 65 1.22 -19.23 -11.29
C ASP A 65 0.95 -18.96 -9.80
N GLU A 66 0.08 -19.75 -9.19
CA GLU A 66 -0.30 -19.65 -7.77
C GLU A 66 0.88 -19.87 -6.79
N TYR A 67 1.94 -20.55 -7.25
CA TYR A 67 3.17 -20.76 -6.49
C TYR A 67 4.21 -19.68 -6.75
N SER A 68 3.93 -18.71 -7.63
CA SER A 68 4.87 -17.66 -7.96
C SER A 68 5.28 -16.90 -6.72
N SER A 69 6.60 -16.80 -6.50
CA SER A 69 7.18 -15.86 -5.56
C SER A 69 7.06 -14.43 -6.08
N GLY A 70 7.38 -13.46 -5.23
CA GLY A 70 7.46 -12.07 -5.63
C GLY A 70 8.03 -11.23 -4.51
N ARG A 71 7.99 -9.91 -4.69
CA ARG A 71 8.40 -8.97 -3.64
C ARG A 71 7.55 -7.72 -3.65
N PHE A 72 7.29 -7.21 -2.45
CA PHE A 72 6.81 -5.85 -2.26
C PHE A 72 7.98 -4.89 -2.35
N GLU A 73 7.79 -3.76 -3.00
CA GLU A 73 8.74 -2.66 -3.06
C GLU A 73 8.07 -1.38 -2.57
N PHE A 74 8.82 -0.58 -1.81
CA PHE A 74 8.42 0.76 -1.41
C PHE A 74 9.42 1.78 -1.95
N THR A 75 8.89 2.85 -2.56
CA THR A 75 9.65 4.01 -3.01
C THR A 75 9.12 5.23 -2.28
N ALA A 76 9.99 5.96 -1.58
CA ALA A 76 9.58 7.15 -0.85
C ALA A 76 9.19 8.29 -1.81
N LEU A 77 8.25 9.14 -1.40
CA LEU A 77 7.81 10.26 -2.21
C LEU A 77 9.00 11.18 -2.56
N GLY A 78 9.17 11.48 -3.85
CA GLY A 78 10.28 12.29 -4.35
C GLY A 78 11.61 11.56 -4.47
N GLU A 79 11.66 10.25 -4.20
CA GLU A 79 12.81 9.40 -4.48
C GLU A 79 12.53 8.53 -5.72
N ASP A 80 13.54 8.29 -6.56
CA ASP A 80 13.42 7.41 -7.74
C ASP A 80 13.82 5.96 -7.45
N ALA A 81 14.53 5.74 -6.33
CA ALA A 81 15.07 4.44 -5.97
C ALA A 81 14.17 3.73 -4.95
N VAL A 82 14.03 2.41 -5.13
CA VAL A 82 13.37 1.55 -4.15
C VAL A 82 14.13 1.63 -2.82
N LYS A 83 13.41 1.99 -1.76
CA LYS A 83 13.95 2.18 -0.42
C LYS A 83 13.86 0.91 0.42
N PHE A 84 12.73 0.21 0.36
CA PHE A 84 12.53 -1.06 1.07
C PHE A 84 11.99 -2.12 0.14
N THR A 85 12.35 -3.37 0.42
CA THR A 85 11.95 -4.53 -0.38
C THR A 85 11.75 -5.72 0.54
N GLU A 86 10.63 -6.43 0.38
CA GLU A 86 10.31 -7.62 1.17
C GLU A 86 9.81 -8.74 0.26
N HIS A 87 10.41 -9.92 0.38
CA HIS A 87 10.12 -11.06 -0.48
C HIS A 87 9.05 -11.97 0.14
N PHE A 88 8.19 -12.53 -0.71
CA PHE A 88 7.27 -13.61 -0.33
C PHE A 88 7.48 -14.83 -1.22
N ALA A 89 7.24 -16.01 -0.66
CA ALA A 89 7.57 -17.29 -1.28
C ALA A 89 6.51 -17.77 -2.28
N SER A 90 5.25 -17.39 -2.12
CA SER A 90 4.14 -17.76 -3.03
C SER A 90 2.99 -16.76 -2.88
N LEU A 91 2.29 -16.49 -3.99
CA LEU A 91 1.08 -15.67 -4.03
C LEU A 91 -0.01 -16.23 -3.14
N ASP A 92 -0.32 -17.54 -3.20
CA ASP A 92 -1.44 -18.11 -2.44
C ASP A 92 -1.11 -18.44 -0.97
N THR A 93 0.19 -18.44 -0.61
CA THR A 93 0.61 -18.63 0.78
C THR A 93 0.39 -17.34 1.59
N ARG A 94 -0.84 -17.15 2.09
CA ARG A 94 -1.26 -15.99 2.92
C ARG A 94 -0.28 -15.65 4.02
N MET A 95 0.30 -16.65 4.68
CA MET A 95 1.26 -16.45 5.77
C MET A 95 2.55 -15.80 5.30
N SER A 96 3.11 -16.24 4.17
CA SER A 96 4.37 -15.70 3.64
C SER A 96 4.19 -14.25 3.18
N ARG A 97 3.13 -14.00 2.41
CA ARG A 97 2.80 -12.64 1.93
C ARG A 97 2.46 -11.69 3.08
N GLY A 98 1.66 -12.15 4.06
CA GLY A 98 1.30 -11.36 5.23
C GLY A 98 2.52 -11.00 6.09
N PHE A 99 3.49 -11.92 6.22
CA PHE A 99 4.74 -11.65 6.92
C PHE A 99 5.61 -10.61 6.20
N ALA A 100 5.75 -10.75 4.87
CA ALA A 100 6.49 -9.78 4.04
C ALA A 100 5.87 -8.37 4.13
N LEU A 101 4.54 -8.27 3.99
CA LEU A 101 3.85 -6.99 4.09
C LEU A 101 3.96 -6.38 5.51
N SER A 102 3.87 -7.21 6.55
CA SER A 102 4.04 -6.75 7.94
C SER A 102 5.45 -6.21 8.19
N SER A 103 6.47 -6.90 7.66
CA SER A 103 7.88 -6.47 7.75
C SER A 103 8.08 -5.14 7.02
N LEU A 104 7.55 -5.02 5.79
CA LEU A 104 7.61 -3.79 5.01
C LEU A 104 6.92 -2.63 5.73
N THR A 105 5.71 -2.87 6.25
CA THR A 105 4.93 -1.88 7.02
C THR A 105 5.73 -1.35 8.20
N ARG A 106 6.42 -2.25 8.94
CA ARG A 106 7.25 -1.89 10.07
C ARG A 106 8.44 -1.03 9.65
N SER A 107 9.17 -1.42 8.60
CA SER A 107 10.31 -0.65 8.08
C SER A 107 9.91 0.74 7.60
N ILE A 108 8.79 0.87 6.88
CA ILE A 108 8.25 2.16 6.44
C ILE A 108 7.89 3.02 7.65
N ARG A 109 7.18 2.46 8.63
CA ARG A 109 6.77 3.18 9.83
C ARG A 109 7.96 3.71 10.62
N GLU A 110 8.93 2.83 10.94
CA GLU A 110 10.13 3.20 11.69
C GLU A 110 10.92 4.31 10.96
N TRP A 111 11.04 4.21 9.63
CA TRP A 111 11.69 5.24 8.82
C TRP A 111 10.94 6.57 8.84
N TYR A 112 9.61 6.54 8.72
CA TYR A 112 8.78 7.73 8.70
C TYR A 112 8.80 8.45 10.07
N GLU A 113 8.65 7.70 11.17
CA GLU A 113 8.70 8.24 12.54
C GLU A 113 10.09 8.82 12.87
N ALA A 114 11.17 8.16 12.44
CA ALA A 114 12.54 8.68 12.62
C ALA A 114 12.79 10.02 11.90
N ARG A 115 12.09 10.26 10.79
CA ARG A 115 12.13 11.54 10.05
C ARG A 115 11.16 12.59 10.61
N ASN A 116 10.16 12.17 11.37
CA ASN A 116 9.10 13.02 11.91
C ASN A 116 8.92 12.79 13.43
N PRO A 117 9.92 13.16 14.26
CA PRO A 117 9.95 12.83 15.69
C PRO A 117 8.83 13.47 16.53
N THR A 118 8.08 14.41 15.96
CA THR A 118 6.95 15.08 16.62
C THR A 118 5.65 14.29 16.57
N ILE A 119 5.60 13.16 15.85
CA ILE A 119 4.39 12.32 15.63
C ILE A 119 4.37 11.09 16.58
N SER A 120 4.70 11.28 17.85
CA SER A 120 4.71 10.19 18.85
C SER A 120 3.41 10.06 19.64
#